data_AF-A0A2A7U8J7-F1
#
_entry.id   AF-A0A2A7U8J7-F1
#
_cell.length_a   1.000
_cell.length_b   1.000
_cell.length_c   1.000
_cell.angle_alpha   90.00
_cell.angle_beta   90.00
_cell.angle_gamma   90.00
#
_symmetry.space_group_name_H-M   'P 1'
#
loop_
_entity.id
_entity.type
_entity.pdbx_description
1 polymer ?
#
loop_
_entity_poly.entity_id
_entity_poly.type
_entity_poly.pdbx_seq_one_letter_code
_entity_poly.pdbx_strand_id
1 'polypeptide(L)'
;MARARLRVCSEPGCPNAQPEARCDEHRRERERHYARTTPTKATRDTAERRRRADAVARHRAAHGDWCPGWQRPAHPSTDLTADHRTPIAAGGDPAGPLDVLCRGCNAARGARVSPH
;
A
#
# COMPACT_ATOMS: atom_id res chain seq x y z
N MET A 1 0.70 41.80 1.69
CA MET A 1 -0.12 41.51 2.89
C MET A 1 0.34 40.20 3.51
N ALA A 2 0.83 40.22 4.75
CA ALA A 2 1.18 38.98 5.45
C ALA A 2 -0.11 38.20 5.76
N ARG A 3 -0.30 37.05 5.10
CA ARG A 3 -1.42 36.16 5.43
C ARG A 3 -1.27 35.74 6.90
N ALA A 4 -2.37 35.78 7.66
CA ALA A 4 -2.43 35.24 9.01
C ALA A 4 -1.77 33.85 9.01
N ARG A 5 -0.66 33.71 9.75
CA ARG A 5 0.18 32.51 9.75
C ARG A 5 -0.49 31.33 10.46
N LEU A 6 -1.58 31.59 11.17
CA LEU A 6 -2.35 30.62 11.94
C LEU A 6 -3.80 30.63 11.45
N ARG A 7 -4.39 29.45 11.31
CA ARG A 7 -5.79 29.21 10.98
C ARG A 7 -6.41 28.42 12.12
N VAL A 8 -7.67 28.70 12.42
CA VAL A 8 -8.45 27.86 13.33
C VAL A 8 -8.58 26.47 12.71
N CYS A 9 -8.48 25.44 13.54
CA CYS A 9 -8.70 24.05 13.16
C CYS A 9 -10.04 23.91 12.41
N SER A 10 -10.05 23.15 11.32
CA SER A 10 -11.24 22.94 10.50
C SER A 10 -12.28 22.02 11.15
N GLU A 11 -11.98 21.45 12.32
CA GLU A 11 -12.92 20.58 13.03
C GLU A 11 -13.95 21.43 13.80
N PRO A 12 -15.25 21.21 13.60
CA PRO A 12 -16.29 21.98 14.29
C PRO A 12 -16.11 21.95 15.81
N GLY A 13 -16.04 23.12 16.44
CA GLY A 13 -15.91 23.26 17.89
C GLY A 13 -14.48 23.15 18.44
N CYS A 14 -13.46 22.92 17.60
CA CYS A 14 -12.07 22.91 18.05
C CYS A 14 -11.51 24.36 18.17
N PRO A 15 -11.06 24.81 19.35
CA PRO A 15 -10.56 26.17 19.54
C PRO A 15 -9.11 26.37 19.09
N ASN A 16 -8.41 25.32 18.64
CA ASN A 16 -6.98 25.37 18.33
C ASN A 16 -6.70 26.19 17.07
N ALA A 17 -5.64 27.01 17.09
CA ALA A 17 -5.14 27.75 15.95
C ALA A 17 -3.68 27.37 15.64
N GLN A 18 -3.43 26.94 14.40
CA GLN A 18 -2.12 26.45 13.93
C GLN A 18 -1.91 26.78 12.44
N PRO A 19 -0.71 26.71 11.89
CA PRO A 19 -0.48 26.98 10.46
C PRO A 19 -1.27 26.06 9.52
N GLU A 20 -1.51 24.83 9.96
CA GLU A 20 -2.18 23.77 9.23
C GLU A 20 -3.71 23.82 9.38
N ALA A 21 -4.41 23.15 8.45
CA ALA A 21 -5.87 23.12 8.43
C ALA A 21 -6.50 22.38 9.63
N ARG A 22 -5.78 21.45 10.27
CA ARG A 22 -6.24 20.71 11.46
C ARG A 22 -5.12 20.70 12.49
N CYS A 23 -5.49 20.73 13.78
CA CYS A 23 -4.54 20.48 14.86
C CYS A 23 -4.04 19.03 14.82
N ASP A 24 -2.93 18.76 15.51
CA ASP A 24 -2.29 17.45 15.51
C ASP A 24 -3.22 16.32 15.99
N GLU A 25 -4.11 16.60 16.94
CA GLU A 25 -5.11 15.66 17.44
C GLU A 25 -6.10 15.23 16.34
N HIS A 26 -6.83 16.18 15.75
CA HIS A 26 -7.78 15.88 14.68
C HIS A 26 -7.10 15.37 13.41
N ARG A 27 -5.82 15.70 13.19
CA ARG A 27 -5.02 15.07 12.14
C ARG A 27 -4.82 13.58 12.42
N ARG A 28 -4.41 13.21 13.64
CA ARG A 28 -4.25 11.81 14.08
C ARG A 28 -5.56 11.04 14.05
N GLU A 29 -6.67 11.64 14.45
CA GLU A 29 -7.99 11.00 14.37
C GLU A 29 -8.40 10.71 12.94
N ARG A 30 -8.18 11.66 12.03
CA ARG A 30 -8.43 11.48 10.60
C ARG A 30 -7.52 10.41 10.00
N GLU A 31 -6.26 10.36 10.40
CA GLU A 31 -5.33 9.28 10.01
C GLU A 31 -5.81 7.91 10.51
N ARG A 32 -6.23 7.80 11.78
CA ARG A 32 -6.85 6.58 12.34
C ARG A 32 -8.11 6.17 11.59
N HIS A 33 -8.96 7.15 11.24
CA HIS A 33 -10.16 6.91 10.45
C HIS A 33 -9.79 6.34 9.08
N TYR A 34 -8.85 6.94 8.36
CA TYR A 34 -8.41 6.41 7.06
C TYR A 34 -7.71 5.07 7.16
N ALA A 35 -6.93 4.82 8.21
CA ALA A 35 -6.35 3.50 8.44
C ALA A 35 -7.44 2.43 8.58
N ARG A 36 -8.56 2.76 9.24
CA ARG A 36 -9.71 1.87 9.41
C ARG A 36 -10.58 1.73 8.16
N THR A 37 -10.87 2.81 7.44
CA THR A 37 -11.84 2.82 6.34
C THR A 37 -11.21 2.67 4.96
N THR A 38 -9.92 2.97 4.82
CA THR A 38 -9.18 2.89 3.55
C THR A 38 -7.87 2.12 3.74
N PRO A 39 -7.92 0.79 3.94
CA PRO A 39 -6.72 -0.03 4.20
C PRO A 39 -5.65 0.08 3.11
N THR A 40 -6.03 0.38 1.86
CA THR A 40 -5.12 0.63 0.74
C THR A 40 -4.25 1.89 0.90
N LYS A 41 -4.64 2.85 1.76
CA LYS A 41 -3.80 3.99 2.13
C LYS A 41 -2.76 3.63 3.20
N ALA A 42 -3.05 2.67 4.06
CA ALA A 42 -2.13 2.23 5.11
C ALA A 42 -0.86 1.59 4.54
N THR A 43 -0.94 1.01 3.35
CA THR A 43 0.19 0.32 2.70
C THR A 43 0.91 1.14 1.64
N ARG A 44 0.54 2.41 1.47
CA ARG A 44 1.21 3.33 0.55
C ARG A 44 2.39 4.03 1.22
N ASP A 45 3.16 3.30 2.02
CA ASP A 45 4.30 3.82 2.75
C ASP A 45 5.64 3.33 2.15
N THR A 46 6.73 3.93 2.64
CA THR A 46 8.08 3.58 2.18
C THR A 46 8.49 2.17 2.63
N ALA A 47 7.96 1.68 3.76
CA ALA A 47 8.29 0.37 4.29
C ALA A 47 7.72 -0.74 3.39
N GLU A 48 6.47 -0.63 2.96
CA GLU A 48 5.83 -1.57 2.05
C GLU A 48 6.48 -1.54 0.66
N ARG A 49 6.86 -0.36 0.16
CA ARG A 49 7.64 -0.27 -1.08
C ARG A 49 8.95 -1.05 -0.98
N ARG A 50 9.65 -0.96 0.15
CA ARG A 50 10.87 -1.73 0.41
C ARG A 50 10.58 -3.23 0.51
N ARG A 51 9.56 -3.65 1.27
CA ARG A 51 9.16 -5.07 1.38
C ARG A 51 8.88 -5.70 0.02
N ARG A 52 8.18 -4.98 -0.87
CA ARG A 52 7.90 -5.43 -2.24
C ARG A 52 9.17 -5.57 -3.07
N ALA A 53 10.08 -4.59 -2.99
CA ALA A 53 11.37 -4.67 -3.66
C ALA A 53 12.21 -5.86 -3.16
N ASP A 54 12.24 -6.08 -1.84
CA ASP A 54 12.97 -7.19 -1.22
C ASP A 54 12.36 -8.56 -1.57
N ALA A 55 11.04 -8.65 -1.70
CA ALA A 55 10.37 -9.86 -2.18
C ALA A 55 10.76 -10.20 -3.63
N VAL A 56 10.78 -9.20 -4.53
CA VAL A 56 11.24 -9.39 -5.91
C VAL A 56 12.72 -9.75 -5.96
N ALA A 57 13.57 -9.09 -5.16
CA ALA A 57 15.00 -9.37 -5.10
C ALA A 57 15.28 -10.82 -4.63
N ARG A 58 14.60 -11.26 -3.56
CA ARG A 58 14.70 -12.65 -3.08
C ARG A 58 14.23 -13.66 -4.11
N HIS A 59 13.12 -13.38 -4.79
CA HIS A 59 12.62 -14.24 -5.85
C HIS A 59 13.63 -14.37 -7.00
N ARG A 60 14.19 -13.25 -7.46
CA ARG A 60 15.23 -13.25 -8.50
C ARG A 60 16.48 -14.01 -8.07
N ALA A 61 16.88 -13.91 -6.81
CA ALA A 61 18.03 -14.66 -6.30
C ALA A 61 17.78 -16.18 -6.31
N ALA A 62 16.54 -16.62 -6.04
CA ALA A 62 16.18 -18.04 -5.98
C ALA A 62 15.81 -18.65 -7.34
N HIS A 63 15.15 -17.90 -8.21
CA HIS A 63 14.51 -18.41 -9.43
C HIS A 63 14.88 -17.64 -10.70
N GLY A 64 15.68 -16.58 -10.60
CA GLY A 64 15.97 -15.68 -11.71
C GLY A 64 14.76 -14.87 -12.17
N ASP A 65 14.80 -14.41 -13.41
CA ASP A 65 13.70 -13.68 -14.06
C ASP A 65 12.61 -14.65 -14.57
N TRP A 66 12.03 -15.40 -13.64
CA TRP A 66 11.01 -16.40 -13.91
C TRP A 66 9.71 -16.06 -13.18
N CYS A 67 8.61 -15.92 -13.91
CA CYS A 67 7.29 -15.69 -13.33
C CYS A 67 6.60 -17.03 -13.05
N PRO A 68 6.07 -17.26 -11.83
CA PRO A 68 5.26 -18.46 -11.51
C PRO A 68 4.00 -18.61 -12.37
N GLY A 69 3.48 -17.50 -12.90
CA GLY A 69 2.27 -17.47 -13.73
C GLY A 69 0.99 -17.31 -12.92
N TRP A 70 -0.02 -16.71 -13.57
CA TRP A 70 -1.39 -16.59 -13.05
C TRP A 70 -2.35 -17.09 -14.12
N GLN A 71 -3.07 -18.18 -13.83
CA GLN A 71 -3.97 -18.87 -14.79
C GLN A 71 -3.29 -19.21 -16.13
N ARG A 72 -1.97 -19.35 -16.10
CA ARG A 72 -1.14 -19.75 -17.23
C ARG A 72 0.15 -20.38 -16.68
N PRO A 73 0.87 -21.16 -17.49
CA PRO A 73 2.13 -21.76 -17.06
C PRO A 73 3.18 -20.72 -16.64
N ALA A 74 4.10 -21.18 -15.79
CA ALA A 74 5.28 -20.43 -15.41
C ALA A 74 6.15 -20.12 -16.65
N HIS A 75 6.73 -18.93 -16.72
CA HIS A 75 7.37 -18.41 -17.93
C HIS A 75 8.44 -17.36 -17.60
N PRO A 76 9.42 -17.12 -18.49
CA PRO A 76 10.43 -16.09 -18.28
C PRO A 76 9.80 -14.68 -18.32
N SER A 77 10.22 -13.82 -17.40
CA SER A 77 9.82 -12.41 -17.34
C SER A 77 10.79 -11.61 -16.48
N THR A 78 11.33 -10.53 -17.03
CA THR A 78 12.20 -9.58 -16.31
C THR A 78 11.41 -8.54 -15.52
N ASP A 79 10.17 -8.24 -15.91
CA ASP A 79 9.31 -7.25 -15.27
C ASP A 79 8.46 -7.85 -14.14
N LEU A 80 9.12 -8.20 -13.04
CA LEU A 80 8.51 -8.81 -11.85
C LEU A 80 8.01 -7.76 -10.87
N THR A 81 6.88 -8.06 -10.23
CA THR A 81 6.22 -7.26 -9.21
C THR A 81 5.83 -8.12 -8.03
N ALA A 82 5.77 -7.54 -6.84
CA ALA A 82 5.29 -8.20 -5.63
C ALA A 82 4.02 -7.51 -5.14
N ASP A 83 3.03 -8.31 -4.78
CA ASP A 83 1.76 -7.81 -4.26
C ASP A 83 1.12 -8.85 -3.32
N HIS A 84 0.26 -8.39 -2.41
CA HIS A 84 -0.27 -9.22 -1.33
C HIS A 84 -1.02 -10.44 -1.87
N ARG A 85 -0.73 -11.60 -1.29
CA ARG A 85 -1.40 -12.87 -1.64
C ARG A 85 -2.91 -12.77 -1.47
N THR A 86 -3.31 -12.25 -0.32
CA THR A 86 -4.68 -11.83 -0.05
C THR A 86 -4.73 -10.33 -0.19
N PRO A 87 -5.44 -9.79 -1.18
CA PRO A 87 -5.52 -8.35 -1.37
C PRO A 87 -6.07 -7.67 -0.13
N ILE A 88 -5.44 -6.58 0.28
CA ILE A 88 -5.86 -5.79 1.44
C ILE A 88 -7.29 -5.29 1.31
N ALA A 89 -7.74 -4.98 0.08
CA ALA A 89 -9.11 -4.59 -0.21
C ALA A 89 -10.13 -5.71 0.08
N ALA A 90 -9.70 -6.98 0.07
CA ALA A 90 -10.50 -8.14 0.43
C ALA A 90 -10.32 -8.56 1.90
N GLY A 91 -9.74 -7.69 2.74
CA GLY A 91 -9.47 -7.96 4.15
C GLY A 91 -8.14 -8.66 4.43
N GLY A 92 -7.24 -8.72 3.44
CA GLY A 92 -5.90 -9.26 3.62
C GLY A 92 -5.05 -8.44 4.60
N ASP A 93 -4.19 -9.13 5.34
CA ASP A 93 -3.24 -8.50 6.27
C ASP A 93 -2.23 -7.62 5.50
N PRO A 94 -2.14 -6.31 5.82
CA PRO A 94 -1.10 -5.42 5.30
C PRO A 94 0.33 -5.93 5.50
N ALA A 95 0.58 -6.62 6.61
CA ALA A 95 1.86 -7.25 6.92
C ALA A 95 1.98 -8.69 6.38
N GLY A 96 0.94 -9.17 5.70
CA GLY A 96 0.84 -10.52 5.19
C GLY A 96 1.86 -10.86 4.09
N PRO A 97 1.83 -12.11 3.61
CA PRO A 97 2.76 -12.58 2.58
C PRO A 97 2.53 -11.88 1.25
N LEU A 98 3.64 -11.65 0.53
CA LEU A 98 3.65 -11.14 -0.83
C LEU A 98 3.94 -12.28 -1.79
N ASP A 99 3.20 -12.32 -2.90
CA ASP A 99 3.51 -13.22 -4.02
C ASP A 99 4.15 -12.41 -5.15
N VAL A 100 5.09 -13.03 -5.87
CA VAL A 100 5.80 -12.42 -6.99
C VAL A 100 5.21 -12.91 -8.31
N LEU A 101 4.80 -11.97 -9.15
CA LEU A 101 4.28 -12.21 -10.50
C LEU A 101 4.81 -11.16 -11.47
N CYS A 102 4.89 -11.48 -12.76
CA CYS A 102 5.13 -10.46 -13.77
C CYS A 102 4.00 -9.43 -13.79
N ARG A 103 4.27 -8.22 -14.27
CA ARG A 103 3.26 -7.14 -14.34
C ARG A 103 1.98 -7.58 -15.04
N GLY A 104 2.08 -8.36 -16.12
CA GLY A 104 0.92 -8.89 -16.84
C GLY A 104 0.09 -9.89 -16.01
N CYS A 105 0.74 -10.86 -15.36
CA CYS A 105 0.05 -11.81 -14.49
C CYS A 105 -0.53 -11.15 -13.24
N ASN A 106 0.17 -10.18 -12.67
CA ASN A 106 -0.31 -9.43 -11.51
C ASN A 106 -1.54 -8.58 -11.87
N ALA A 107 -1.51 -7.90 -13.02
CA ALA A 107 -2.67 -7.18 -13.54
C ALA A 107 -3.85 -8.12 -13.83
N ALA A 108 -3.58 -9.29 -14.43
CA ALA A 108 -4.58 -10.32 -14.66
C ALA A 108 -5.13 -10.91 -13.36
N ARG A 109 -4.37 -10.97 -12.27
CA ARG A 109 -4.86 -11.40 -10.96
C ARG A 109 -5.85 -10.39 -10.38
N GLY A 110 -5.49 -9.10 -10.38
CA GLY A 110 -6.30 -8.04 -9.79
C GLY A 110 -6.50 -8.25 -8.29
N ALA A 111 -7.74 -8.10 -7.81
CA ALA A 111 -8.11 -8.28 -6.40
C ALA A 111 -8.48 -9.73 -6.02
N ARG A 112 -8.09 -10.71 -6.84
CA ARG A 112 -8.28 -12.14 -6.52
C ARG A 112 -7.17 -12.66 -5.61
N VAL A 113 -7.53 -13.59 -4.74
CA VAL A 113 -6.59 -14.28 -3.86
C VAL A 113 -5.79 -15.29 -4.67
N SER A 114 -4.47 -15.33 -4.46
CA SER A 114 -3.62 -16.36 -5.06
C SER A 114 -3.88 -17.72 -4.41
N PRO A 115 -4.28 -18.76 -5.17
CA PRO A 115 -4.36 -20.12 -4.64
C PRO A 115 -2.93 -20.65 -4.47
N HIS A 116 -2.65 -21.17 -3.29
CA HIS A 116 -1.43 -21.94 -3.02
C HIS A 116 -1.67 -23.42 -3.24
#